data_AF-A0A928I7C7-F1
#
_entry.id   AF-A0A928I7C7-F1
#
_cell.length_a   1.000
_cell.length_b   1.000
_cell.length_c   1.000
_cell.angle_alpha   90.00
_cell.angle_beta   90.00
_cell.angle_gamma   90.00
#
_symmetry.space_group_name_H-M   'P 1'
#
loop_
_entity.id
_entity.type
_entity.pdbx_description
1 polymer ?
#
loop_
_entity_poly.entity_id
_entity_poly.type
_entity_poly.pdbx_seq_one_letter_code
_entity_poly.pdbx_strand_id
1 'polypeptide(L)'
;MKNWKKCLALVFAVILCSLSAITVFAEIDNFINADWDKDYESGDVNGDGTVNSDDILLIRKYIAGLMGDADIEYDAADVNLDSIVNSDDLLIIRKMVAGLV
;
A
#
# COMPACT_ATOMS: atom_id res chain seq x y z
N MET A 1 23.28 -46.35 30.40
CA MET A 1 22.14 -45.90 29.56
C MET A 1 21.50 -44.60 30.08
N LYS A 2 22.28 -43.53 30.38
CA LYS A 2 21.76 -42.31 31.05
C LYS A 2 21.81 -41.03 30.19
N ASN A 3 22.45 -41.08 29.02
CA ASN A 3 22.72 -39.88 28.21
C ASN A 3 21.68 -39.64 27.10
N TRP A 4 20.87 -40.64 26.75
CA TRP A 4 19.87 -40.54 25.67
C TRP A 4 18.80 -39.47 25.95
N LYS A 5 18.41 -39.28 27.23
CA LYS A 5 17.47 -38.23 27.65
C LYS A 5 18.02 -36.81 27.42
N LYS A 6 19.34 -36.62 27.55
CA LYS A 6 20.02 -35.33 27.30
C LYS A 6 20.10 -35.05 25.79
N CYS A 7 20.42 -36.06 24.99
CA CYS A 7 20.38 -35.96 23.53
C CYS A 7 18.96 -35.68 23.02
N LEU A 8 17.95 -36.37 23.57
CA LEU A 8 16.54 -36.13 23.24
C LEU A 8 16.12 -34.69 23.59
N ALA A 9 16.49 -34.20 24.77
CA ALA A 9 16.20 -32.82 25.19
C ALA A 9 16.87 -31.78 24.28
N LEU A 10 18.11 -32.03 23.85
CA LEU A 10 18.82 -31.16 22.90
C LEU A 10 18.13 -31.14 21.54
N VAL A 11 17.70 -32.30 21.02
CA VAL A 11 16.96 -32.40 19.76
C VAL A 11 15.63 -31.64 19.85
N PHE A 12 14.89 -31.79 20.95
CA PHE A 12 13.65 -31.01 21.17
C PHE A 12 13.90 -29.51 21.28
N ALA A 13 14.97 -29.08 21.99
CA ALA A 13 15.31 -27.67 22.11
C ALA A 13 15.69 -27.03 20.76
N VAL A 14 16.42 -27.77 19.92
CA VAL A 14 16.78 -27.32 18.56
C VAL A 14 15.53 -27.23 17.68
N ILE A 15 14.64 -28.22 17.75
CA ILE A 15 13.37 -28.23 16.99
C ILE A 15 12.49 -27.04 17.41
N LEU A 16 12.31 -26.80 18.70
CA LEU A 16 11.51 -25.67 19.20
C LEU A 16 12.07 -24.31 18.75
N CYS A 17 13.40 -24.14 18.81
CA CYS A 17 14.07 -22.91 18.37
C CYS A 17 13.93 -22.68 16.86
N SER A 18 14.01 -23.76 16.07
CA SER A 18 13.80 -23.67 14.62
C SER A 18 12.34 -23.35 14.25
N LEU A 19 11.35 -23.89 14.98
CA LEU A 19 9.94 -23.61 14.73
C LEU A 19 9.60 -22.14 14.98
N SER A 20 10.12 -21.54 16.06
CA SER A 20 9.94 -20.11 16.33
C SER A 20 10.65 -19.21 15.31
N ALA A 21 11.78 -19.65 14.75
CA ALA A 21 12.47 -18.90 13.70
C ALA A 21 11.66 -18.90 12.40
N ILE A 22 11.08 -20.04 12.02
CA ILE A 22 10.23 -20.18 10.82
C ILE A 22 9.01 -19.26 10.88
N THR A 23 8.36 -19.11 12.03
CA THR A 23 7.20 -18.20 12.17
C THR A 23 7.59 -16.73 12.04
N VAL A 24 8.74 -16.34 12.58
CA VAL A 24 9.25 -14.96 12.48
C VAL A 24 9.52 -14.57 11.02
N PHE A 25 10.10 -15.46 10.21
CA PHE A 25 10.33 -15.17 8.79
C PHE A 25 9.02 -15.01 7.99
N ALA A 26 8.02 -15.87 8.24
CA ALA A 26 6.72 -15.76 7.57
C ALA A 26 5.96 -14.47 7.93
N GLU A 27 6.10 -13.98 9.17
CA GLU A 27 5.52 -12.70 9.60
C GLU A 27 6.24 -11.50 8.99
N ILE A 28 7.56 -11.58 8.80
CA ILE A 28 8.36 -10.52 8.16
C ILE A 28 7.96 -10.35 6.69
N ASP A 29 7.79 -11.45 5.95
CA ASP A 29 7.36 -11.38 4.54
C ASP A 29 5.97 -10.74 4.40
N ASN A 30 5.04 -11.05 5.31
CA ASN A 30 3.72 -10.42 5.31
C ASN A 30 3.77 -8.90 5.62
N PHE A 31 4.73 -8.46 6.43
CA PHE A 31 4.88 -7.05 6.77
C PHE A 31 5.56 -6.25 5.64
N ILE A 32 6.51 -6.86 4.92
CA ILE A 32 7.19 -6.23 3.80
C ILE A 32 6.28 -6.18 2.56
N ASN A 33 5.52 -7.24 2.29
CA ASN A 33 4.67 -7.30 1.09
C ASN A 33 3.39 -6.47 1.21
N ALA A 34 2.95 -6.10 2.41
CA ALA A 34 1.72 -5.32 2.60
C ALA A 34 1.86 -3.84 2.19
N ASP A 35 3.07 -3.32 2.11
CA ASP A 35 3.34 -1.88 1.88
C ASP A 35 3.70 -1.58 0.41
N TRP A 36 4.33 -2.52 -0.29
CA TRP A 36 4.84 -2.32 -1.66
C TRP A 36 3.88 -2.75 -2.78
N ASP A 37 2.73 -3.33 -2.42
CA ASP A 37 1.71 -3.83 -3.36
C ASP A 37 0.36 -3.12 -3.15
N LYS A 38 0.39 -1.86 -2.71
CA LYS A 38 -0.80 -0.99 -2.78
C LYS A 38 -1.03 -0.63 -4.25
N ASP A 39 -1.79 -1.47 -4.93
CA ASP A 39 -2.30 -1.21 -6.27
C ASP A 39 -3.37 -0.09 -6.13
N TYR A 40 -3.01 1.14 -6.49
CA TYR A 40 -3.94 2.26 -6.50
C TYR A 40 -4.55 2.40 -7.89
N GLU A 41 -5.83 2.76 -7.94
CA GLU A 41 -6.47 3.08 -9.22
C GLU A 41 -6.06 4.49 -9.64
N SER A 42 -5.42 4.62 -10.81
CA SER A 42 -5.04 5.94 -11.33
C SER A 42 -6.28 6.83 -11.47
N GLY A 43 -6.26 8.01 -10.86
CA GLY A 43 -7.38 8.95 -10.81
C GLY A 43 -8.31 8.81 -9.59
N ASP A 44 -8.12 7.78 -8.76
CA ASP A 44 -8.84 7.59 -7.48
C ASP A 44 -8.16 8.41 -6.38
N VAL A 45 -8.54 9.69 -6.29
CA VAL A 45 -7.91 10.67 -5.40
C VAL A 45 -8.32 10.44 -3.95
N ASN A 46 -9.48 9.83 -3.71
CA ASN A 46 -10.02 9.59 -2.38
C ASN A 46 -9.74 8.17 -1.83
N GLY A 47 -9.24 7.25 -2.68
CA GLY A 47 -8.88 5.88 -2.32
C GLY A 47 -10.07 4.96 -2.12
N ASP A 48 -11.24 5.26 -2.70
CA ASP A 48 -12.47 4.46 -2.56
C ASP A 48 -12.60 3.32 -3.59
N GLY A 49 -11.66 3.24 -4.53
CA GLY A 49 -11.60 2.26 -5.59
C GLY A 49 -12.54 2.56 -6.77
N THR A 50 -12.95 3.82 -6.96
CA THR A 50 -13.77 4.23 -8.11
C THR A 50 -13.49 5.66 -8.55
N VAL A 51 -12.95 5.83 -9.77
CA VAL A 51 -12.74 7.16 -10.37
C VAL A 51 -14.07 7.82 -10.75
N ASN A 52 -14.48 8.85 -10.01
CA ASN A 52 -15.75 9.53 -10.19
C ASN A 52 -15.71 11.05 -9.87
N SER A 53 -16.88 11.68 -9.70
CA SER A 53 -16.97 13.13 -9.45
C SER A 53 -16.42 13.57 -8.09
N ASP A 54 -16.35 12.65 -7.13
CA ASP A 54 -15.82 12.93 -5.79
C ASP A 54 -14.31 13.16 -5.84
N ASP A 55 -13.57 12.42 -6.68
CA ASP A 55 -12.15 12.66 -6.98
C ASP A 55 -11.91 14.04 -7.58
N ILE A 56 -12.77 14.42 -8.54
CA ILE A 56 -12.74 15.74 -9.18
C ILE A 56 -12.94 16.85 -8.14
N LEU A 57 -13.83 16.65 -7.15
CA LEU A 57 -14.05 17.61 -6.09
C LEU A 57 -12.85 17.68 -5.15
N LEU A 58 -12.27 16.53 -4.80
CA LEU A 58 -11.18 16.41 -3.85
C LEU A 58 -9.90 17.05 -4.39
N ILE A 59 -9.48 16.70 -5.62
CA ILE A 59 -8.29 17.29 -6.24
C ILE A 59 -8.42 18.81 -6.45
N ARG A 60 -9.65 19.33 -6.70
CA ARG A 60 -9.87 20.79 -6.76
C ARG A 60 -9.63 21.48 -5.43
N LYS A 61 -10.03 20.86 -4.31
CA LYS A 61 -9.78 21.42 -2.97
C LYS A 61 -8.29 21.39 -2.65
N TYR A 62 -7.61 20.30 -3.00
CA TYR A 62 -6.17 20.16 -2.88
C TYR A 62 -5.43 21.25 -3.68
N ILE A 63 -5.72 21.41 -4.98
CA ILE A 63 -5.12 22.45 -5.84
C ILE A 63 -5.41 23.87 -5.30
N ALA A 64 -6.57 24.08 -4.69
CA ALA A 64 -6.94 25.36 -4.06
C ALA A 64 -6.24 25.60 -2.70
N GLY A 65 -5.41 24.68 -2.22
CA GLY A 65 -4.73 24.77 -0.93
C GLY A 65 -5.66 24.64 0.27
N LEU A 66 -6.84 24.03 0.10
CA LEU A 66 -7.82 23.83 1.17
C LEU A 66 -7.58 22.52 1.94
N MET A 67 -6.68 21.66 1.45
CA MET A 67 -6.33 20.34 1.96
C MET A 67 -4.83 20.10 1.72
N GLY A 68 -4.22 19.13 2.41
CA GLY A 68 -2.81 18.78 2.25
C GLY A 68 -2.61 17.39 1.65
N ASP A 69 -1.34 17.02 1.44
CA ASP A 69 -0.96 15.75 0.81
C ASP A 69 -1.49 14.52 1.55
N ALA A 70 -1.69 14.61 2.87
CA ALA A 70 -2.23 13.53 3.68
C ALA A 70 -3.74 13.30 3.52
N ASP A 71 -4.45 14.19 2.81
CA ASP A 71 -5.89 14.13 2.60
C ASP A 71 -6.28 13.49 1.26
N ILE A 72 -5.30 13.14 0.41
CA ILE A 72 -5.49 12.54 -0.91
C ILE A 72 -4.55 11.35 -1.09
N GLU A 73 -4.89 10.44 -2.01
CA GLU A 73 -3.93 9.46 -2.50
C GLU A 73 -3.08 10.10 -3.62
N TYR A 74 -1.89 10.59 -3.24
CA TYR A 74 -1.04 11.41 -4.11
C TYR A 74 -0.64 10.69 -5.39
N ASP A 75 -0.21 9.43 -5.28
CA ASP A 75 0.23 8.63 -6.43
C ASP A 75 -0.92 8.35 -7.40
N ALA A 76 -2.15 8.21 -6.88
CA ALA A 76 -3.35 8.09 -7.71
C ALA A 76 -3.74 9.42 -8.37
N ALA A 77 -3.50 10.54 -7.69
CA ALA A 77 -3.82 11.88 -8.18
C ALA A 77 -2.82 12.40 -9.25
N ASP A 78 -1.56 11.98 -9.21
CA ASP A 78 -0.51 12.30 -10.20
C ASP A 78 -0.65 11.41 -11.46
N VAL A 79 -1.72 11.63 -12.22
CA VAL A 79 -2.08 10.79 -13.36
C VAL A 79 -1.21 11.03 -14.60
N ASN A 80 -0.47 12.15 -14.65
CA ASN A 80 0.49 12.42 -15.71
C ASN A 80 1.94 11.99 -15.36
N LEU A 81 2.17 11.56 -14.11
CA LEU A 81 3.44 11.06 -13.57
C LEU A 81 4.58 12.09 -13.64
N ASP A 82 4.26 13.38 -13.48
CA ASP A 82 5.24 14.45 -13.43
C ASP A 82 5.70 14.81 -12.02
N SER A 83 5.18 14.08 -11.01
CA SER A 83 5.44 14.27 -9.59
C SER A 83 4.86 15.58 -9.02
N ILE A 84 3.91 16.22 -9.71
CA ILE A 84 3.26 17.47 -9.31
C ILE A 84 1.74 17.38 -9.55
N VAL A 85 0.97 17.09 -8.50
CA VAL A 85 -0.50 17.10 -8.57
C VAL A 85 -1.02 18.53 -8.81
N ASN A 86 -1.53 18.79 -10.01
CA ASN A 86 -1.97 20.13 -10.43
C ASN A 86 -3.19 20.11 -11.40
N SER A 87 -3.45 21.23 -12.08
CA SER A 87 -4.59 21.35 -12.99
C SER A 87 -4.57 20.41 -14.19
N ASP A 88 -3.39 19.95 -14.59
CA ASP A 88 -3.22 19.01 -15.70
C ASP A 88 -3.77 17.63 -15.34
N ASP A 89 -3.52 17.15 -14.12
CA ASP A 89 -4.11 15.93 -13.58
C ASP A 89 -5.62 16.02 -13.47
N LEU A 90 -6.12 17.14 -12.93
CA LEU A 90 -7.56 17.42 -12.86
C LEU A 90 -8.23 17.38 -14.24
N LEU A 91 -7.53 17.81 -15.30
CA LEU A 91 -8.07 17.73 -16.66
C LEU A 91 -8.12 16.28 -17.16
N ILE A 92 -7.12 15.45 -16.85
CA ILE A 92 -7.08 14.04 -17.21
C ILE A 92 -8.18 13.26 -16.46
N ILE A 93 -8.29 13.42 -15.14
CA ILE A 93 -9.33 12.76 -14.33
C ILE A 93 -10.74 13.14 -14.83
N ARG A 94 -10.97 14.41 -15.21
CA ARG A 94 -12.26 14.81 -15.84
C ARG A 94 -12.54 14.06 -17.13
N LYS A 95 -11.52 13.80 -17.95
CA LYS A 95 -11.69 13.03 -19.19
C LYS A 95 -11.98 11.56 -18.88
N MET A 96 -11.34 10.98 -17.88
CA MET A 96 -11.60 9.60 -17.42
C MET A 96 -13.06 9.43 -16.98
N VAL A 97 -13.53 10.31 -16.09
CA VAL A 97 -14.94 10.31 -15.62
C VAL A 97 -15.93 10.53 -16.77
N ALA A 98 -15.55 11.27 -17.80
CA ALA A 98 -16.35 11.48 -19.00
C ALA A 98 -16.25 10.35 -20.05
N GLY A 99 -15.41 9.33 -19.83
CA GLY A 99 -15.15 8.25 -20.78
C GLY A 99 -14.45 8.69 -22.06
N LEU A 100 -13.60 9.73 -21.97
CA LEU A 100 -12.88 10.32 -23.11
C LEU A 100 -11.44 9.81 -23.26
N VAL A 101 -10.92 9.10 -22.27
CA VAL A 101 -9.60 8.45 -22.23
C VAL A 101 -9.72 7.10 -21.56
#